data_AF-A0A1G2HHZ4-F1
#
_entry.id   AF-A0A1G2HHZ4-F1
#
_cell.length_a   1.000
_cell.length_b   1.000
_cell.length_c   1.000
_cell.angle_alpha   90.00
_cell.angle_beta   90.00
_cell.angle_gamma   90.00
#
_symmetry.space_group_name_H-M   'P 1'
#
loop_
_entity.id
_entity.type
_entity.pdbx_description
1 polymer ?
#
loop_
_entity_poly.entity_id
_entity_poly.type
_entity_poly.pdbx_seq_one_letter_code
_entity_poly.pdbx_strand_id
1 'polypeptide(L)'
;MSSISAETIWIASAVFITAVLFELYVRAKNIRKKQLQKPHSKRINKAFAYFRSHPDEKLTNDAWQRVTKVSDATATRDLIYLVEVGALKKKGSGRGIYYSRN
;
A
#
# COMPACT_ATOMS: atom_id res chain seq x y z
N MET A 1 7.15 53.86 12.61
CA MET A 1 6.89 52.61 11.86
C MET A 1 8.12 51.74 12.00
N SER A 2 8.05 50.64 12.75
CA SER A 2 9.17 49.71 12.91
C SER A 2 9.36 48.93 11.59
N SER A 3 10.52 49.11 10.95
CA SER A 3 10.89 48.39 9.74
C SER A 3 11.12 46.91 10.07
N ILE A 4 10.48 46.02 9.30
CA ILE A 4 10.72 44.58 9.40
C ILE A 4 12.11 44.30 8.84
N SER A 5 12.97 43.66 9.63
CA SER A 5 14.32 43.29 9.18
C SER A 5 14.25 42.17 8.14
N ALA A 6 15.19 42.18 7.19
CA ALA A 6 15.30 41.11 6.18
C ALA A 6 15.42 39.71 6.82
N GLU A 7 16.08 39.62 7.98
CA GLU A 7 16.20 38.39 8.77
C GLU A 7 14.84 37.85 9.21
N THR A 8 13.93 38.73 9.62
CA THR A 8 12.57 38.35 10.02
C THR A 8 11.80 37.75 8.84
N ILE A 9 12.00 38.28 7.63
CA ILE A 9 11.37 37.79 6.39
C ILE A 9 11.93 36.40 6.02
N TRP A 10 13.24 36.20 6.14
CA TRP A 10 13.87 34.90 5.87
C TRP A 10 13.43 33.83 6.87
N ILE A 11 13.37 34.16 8.17
CA ILE A 11 12.89 33.25 9.21
C ILE A 11 11.43 32.87 8.97
N ALA A 12 10.56 33.85 8.71
CA ALA A 12 9.15 33.59 8.42
C ALA A 12 8.98 32.70 7.18
N SER A 13 9.79 32.92 6.14
CA SER A 13 9.78 32.11 4.91
C SER A 13 10.23 30.67 5.18
N ALA A 14 11.28 30.47 5.97
CA ALA A 14 11.76 29.15 6.34
C ALA A 14 10.72 28.36 7.15
N VAL A 15 10.06 29.01 8.11
CA VAL A 15 8.97 28.40 8.90
C VAL A 15 7.80 28.01 8.00
N PHE A 16 7.39 28.88 7.08
CA PHE A 16 6.31 28.59 6.15
C PHE A 16 6.64 27.40 5.25
N ILE A 17 7.83 27.37 4.64
CA ILE A 17 8.27 26.24 3.79
C ILE A 17 8.28 24.94 4.59
N THR A 18 8.80 24.97 5.82
CA THR A 18 8.86 23.78 6.68
C THR A 18 7.45 23.27 7.03
N ALA A 19 6.52 24.17 7.35
CA ALA A 19 5.14 23.81 7.62
C ALA A 19 4.45 23.18 6.39
N VAL A 20 4.66 23.76 5.20
CA VAL A 20 4.13 23.22 3.93
C VAL A 20 4.71 21.83 3.66
N LEU A 21 6.02 21.64 3.79
CA LEU A 21 6.67 20.34 3.59
C LEU A 21 6.16 19.30 4.61
N PHE A 22 5.99 19.69 5.86
CA PHE A 22 5.43 18.82 6.89
C PHE A 22 3.99 18.41 6.57
N GLU A 23 3.15 19.36 6.13
CA GLU A 23 1.77 19.06 5.74
C GLU A 23 1.72 18.12 4.53
N LEU A 24 2.55 18.35 3.52
CA LEU A 24 2.68 17.47 2.36
C LEU A 24 3.12 16.06 2.77
N TYR A 25 4.09 15.95 3.68
CA TYR A 25 4.53 14.68 4.23
C TYR A 25 3.40 13.93 4.96
N VAL A 26 2.67 14.64 5.84
CA VAL A 26 1.53 14.06 6.58
C VAL A 26 0.41 13.63 5.63
N ARG A 27 0.07 14.44 4.63
CA ARG A 27 -0.93 14.11 3.61
C ARG A 27 -0.52 12.87 2.81
N ALA A 28 0.73 12.80 2.35
CA ALA A 28 1.25 11.63 1.63
C ALA A 28 1.18 10.36 2.49
N LYS A 29 1.57 10.44 3.76
CA LYS A 29 1.48 9.33 4.72
C LYS A 29 0.04 8.89 4.96
N ASN A 30 -0.89 9.83 5.09
CA ASN A 30 -2.31 9.56 5.29
C ASN A 30 -2.97 8.92 4.07
N ILE A 31 -2.59 9.31 2.86
CA ILE A 31 -3.05 8.66 1.62
C ILE A 31 -2.60 7.19 1.60
N ARG A 32 -1.32 6.91 1.91
CA ARG A 32 -0.80 5.53 2.02
C ARG A 32 -1.54 4.73 3.10
N LYS A 33 -1.79 5.34 4.27
CA LYS A 33 -2.55 4.69 5.36
C LYS A 33 -4.01 4.40 4.96
N LYS A 34 -4.68 5.33 4.27
CA LYS A 34 -6.05 5.13 3.75
C LYS A 34 -6.11 4.04 2.69
N GLN A 35 -5.09 3.92 1.83
CA GLN A 35 -4.99 2.82 0.87
C GLN A 35 -4.86 1.46 1.58
N LEU A 36 -4.09 1.38 2.67
CA LEU A 36 -3.96 0.17 3.50
C LEU A 36 -5.22 -0.15 4.33
N GLN A 37 -6.04 0.85 4.66
CA GLN A 37 -7.27 0.71 5.44
C GLN A 37 -8.55 0.51 4.59
N LYS A 38 -8.45 0.13 3.31
CA LYS A 38 -9.65 -0.20 2.52
C LYS A 38 -10.41 -1.41 3.12
N PRO A 39 -11.74 -1.50 2.97
CA PRO A 39 -12.61 -2.53 3.57
C PRO A 39 -12.26 -3.98 3.18
N HIS A 40 -11.45 -4.19 2.14
CA HIS A 40 -10.90 -5.50 1.77
C HIS A 40 -9.75 -5.98 2.69
N SER A 41 -9.33 -5.16 3.66
CA SER A 41 -8.25 -5.48 4.61
C SER A 41 -8.52 -6.77 5.39
N LYS A 42 -9.74 -7.04 5.86
CA LYS A 42 -10.04 -8.28 6.61
C LYS A 42 -9.81 -9.54 5.77
N ARG A 43 -10.27 -9.54 4.52
CA ARG A 43 -10.13 -10.67 3.59
C ARG A 43 -8.69 -10.89 3.18
N ILE A 44 -8.00 -9.81 2.83
CA ILE A 44 -6.56 -9.83 2.50
C ILE A 44 -5.75 -10.31 3.70
N ASN A 45 -6.05 -9.82 4.90
CA ASN A 45 -5.39 -10.26 6.13
C ASN A 45 -5.65 -11.74 6.43
N LYS A 46 -6.88 -12.23 6.23
CA LYS A 46 -7.21 -13.65 6.35
C LYS A 46 -6.40 -14.49 5.35
N ALA A 47 -6.31 -14.05 4.10
CA ALA A 47 -5.51 -14.72 3.08
C ALA A 47 -4.03 -14.77 3.50
N PHE A 48 -3.45 -13.63 3.88
CA PHE A 48 -2.07 -13.60 4.32
C PHE A 48 -1.80 -14.42 5.58
N ALA A 49 -2.75 -14.47 6.53
CA ALA A 49 -2.63 -15.34 7.70
C ALA A 49 -2.58 -16.81 7.28
N TYR A 50 -3.44 -17.23 6.35
CA TYR A 50 -3.47 -18.60 5.83
C TYR A 50 -2.15 -18.98 5.13
N PHE A 51 -1.65 -18.15 4.21
CA PHE A 51 -0.40 -18.43 3.50
C PHE A 51 0.83 -18.32 4.40
N ARG A 52 0.76 -17.62 5.53
CA ARG A 52 1.82 -17.66 6.55
C ARG A 52 1.83 -18.96 7.33
N SER A 53 0.65 -19.54 7.60
CA SER A 53 0.57 -20.84 8.27
C SER A 53 0.78 -22.04 7.34
N HIS A 54 0.77 -21.82 6.01
CA HIS A 54 1.00 -22.84 4.99
C HIS A 54 2.11 -22.39 4.02
N PRO A 55 3.38 -22.34 4.45
CA PRO A 55 4.48 -21.81 3.65
C PRO A 55 4.78 -22.64 2.38
N ASP A 56 4.41 -23.93 2.37
CA ASP A 56 4.62 -24.82 1.23
C ASP A 56 3.59 -24.61 0.11
N GLU A 57 2.48 -23.93 0.40
CA GLU A 57 1.43 -23.67 -0.58
C GLU A 57 1.77 -22.45 -1.43
N LYS A 58 1.78 -22.65 -2.75
CA LYS A 58 1.98 -21.54 -3.70
C LYS A 58 0.75 -20.63 -3.71
N LEU A 59 1.00 -19.33 -3.57
CA LEU A 59 -0.01 -18.30 -3.73
C LEU A 59 -0.41 -18.18 -5.20
N THR A 60 -1.49 -18.84 -5.60
CA THR A 60 -2.08 -18.74 -6.95
C THR A 60 -3.44 -18.04 -6.89
N ASN A 61 -4.02 -17.73 -8.05
CA ASN A 61 -5.39 -17.21 -8.10
C ASN A 61 -6.39 -18.21 -7.51
N ASP A 62 -6.32 -19.49 -7.90
CA ASP A 62 -7.21 -20.53 -7.36
C ASP A 62 -7.09 -20.68 -5.85
N ALA A 63 -5.85 -20.64 -5.32
CA ALA A 63 -5.61 -20.67 -3.89
C ALA A 63 -6.23 -19.44 -3.20
N TRP A 64 -6.08 -18.25 -3.80
CA TRP A 64 -6.69 -17.01 -3.31
C TRP A 64 -8.22 -17.12 -3.26
N GLN A 65 -8.85 -17.58 -4.34
CA GLN A 65 -10.31 -17.81 -4.41
C GLN A 65 -10.77 -18.77 -3.32
N ARG A 66 -10.06 -19.89 -3.13
CA ARG A 66 -10.40 -20.91 -2.14
C ARG A 66 -10.39 -20.36 -0.72
N VAL A 67 -9.40 -19.55 -0.37
CA VAL A 67 -9.20 -19.00 0.98
C VAL A 67 -10.16 -17.83 1.24
N THR A 68 -10.34 -16.97 0.25
CA THR A 68 -11.08 -15.71 0.38
C THR A 68 -12.55 -15.82 -0.02
N LYS A 69 -12.95 -16.92 -0.69
CA LYS A 69 -14.30 -17.21 -1.20
C LYS A 69 -14.82 -16.14 -2.15
N VAL A 70 -13.94 -15.59 -3.00
CA VAL A 70 -14.30 -14.61 -4.04
C VAL A 70 -14.27 -15.24 -5.42
N SER A 71 -14.92 -14.59 -6.39
CA SER A 71 -14.84 -14.99 -7.80
C SER A 71 -13.43 -14.81 -8.36
N ASP A 72 -13.11 -15.56 -9.41
CA ASP A 72 -11.85 -15.44 -10.17
C ASP A 72 -11.51 -14.00 -10.59
N ALA A 73 -12.48 -13.28 -11.13
CA ALA A 73 -12.29 -11.88 -11.53
C ALA A 73 -11.98 -10.96 -10.33
N THR A 74 -12.50 -11.26 -9.15
CA THR A 74 -12.22 -10.50 -7.92
C THR A 74 -10.84 -10.86 -7.37
N ALA A 75 -10.49 -12.15 -7.35
CA ALA A 75 -9.18 -12.63 -6.94
C ALA A 75 -8.07 -12.07 -7.82
N THR A 76 -8.29 -12.03 -9.13
CA THR A 76 -7.36 -11.40 -10.09
C THR A 76 -7.14 -9.93 -9.77
N ARG A 77 -8.21 -9.15 -9.54
CA ARG A 77 -8.10 -7.74 -9.17
C ARG A 77 -7.37 -7.53 -7.84
N ASP A 78 -7.68 -8.33 -6.82
CA ASP A 78 -7.01 -8.28 -5.53
C ASP A 78 -5.50 -8.55 -5.68
N LEU A 79 -5.12 -9.59 -6.42
CA LEU A 79 -3.72 -9.97 -6.63
C LEU A 79 -2.94 -8.94 -7.47
N ILE A 80 -3.56 -8.37 -8.51
CA ILE A 80 -2.97 -7.27 -9.29
C ILE A 80 -2.72 -6.07 -8.39
N TYR A 81 -3.72 -5.65 -7.62
CA TYR A 81 -3.59 -4.54 -6.68
C TYR A 81 -2.46 -4.78 -5.67
N LEU A 82 -2.37 -6.00 -5.11
CA LEU A 82 -1.31 -6.37 -4.17
C LEU A 82 0.09 -6.36 -4.79
N VAL A 83 0.21 -6.61 -6.10
CA VAL A 83 1.47 -6.45 -6.84
C VAL A 83 1.78 -4.97 -7.06
N GLU A 84 0.80 -4.17 -7.47
CA GLU A 84 0.97 -2.72 -7.72
C GLU A 84 1.43 -1.96 -6.47
N VAL A 85 0.90 -2.32 -5.30
CA VAL A 85 1.32 -1.70 -4.02
C VAL A 85 2.61 -2.30 -3.44
N GLY A 86 3.23 -3.26 -4.15
CA GLY A 86 4.49 -3.88 -3.75
C GLY A 86 4.39 -4.89 -2.60
N ALA A 87 3.19 -5.33 -2.23
CA ALA A 87 3.00 -6.36 -1.20
C ALA A 87 3.34 -7.77 -1.71
N LEU A 88 3.17 -8.00 -3.01
CA LEU A 88 3.48 -9.25 -3.70
C LEU A 88 4.35 -9.01 -4.93
N LYS A 89 5.14 -10.02 -5.29
CA LYS A 89 5.83 -10.16 -6.56
C LYS A 89 5.21 -11.30 -7.35
N LYS A 90 4.73 -11.00 -8.56
CA LYS A 90 4.29 -12.00 -9.53
C LYS A 90 5.50 -12.79 -10.04
N LYS A 91 5.38 -14.11 -10.11
CA LYS A 91 6.39 -15.04 -10.64
C LYS A 91 5.72 -16.03 -11.59
N GLY A 92 6.52 -16.58 -12.51
CA GLY A 92 6.04 -17.49 -13.55
C GLY A 92 5.28 -16.80 -14.69
N SER A 93 4.77 -17.60 -15.63
CA SER A 93 4.04 -17.15 -16.82
C SER A 93 2.92 -18.14 -17.20
N GLY A 94 1.91 -17.66 -17.95
CA GLY A 94 0.80 -18.48 -18.42
C GLY A 94 0.03 -19.19 -17.30
N ARG A 95 -0.11 -20.51 -17.39
CA ARG A 95 -0.78 -21.35 -16.38
C ARG A 95 0.02 -21.54 -15.09
N GLY A 96 1.32 -21.18 -15.09
CA GLY A 96 2.21 -21.32 -13.95
C GLY A 96 2.39 -20.03 -13.14
N ILE A 97 1.43 -19.10 -13.19
CA ILE A 97 1.52 -17.84 -12.43
C ILE A 97 1.32 -18.12 -10.95
N TYR A 98 2.27 -17.68 -10.14
CA TYR A 98 2.17 -17.65 -8.69
C TYR A 98 2.73 -16.34 -8.16
N TYR A 99 2.43 -16.05 -6.91
CA TYR A 99 2.81 -14.81 -6.26
C TYR A 99 3.68 -15.15 -5.05
N SER A 100 4.59 -14.25 -4.71
CA SER A 100 5.47 -14.40 -3.54
C SER A 100 5.55 -13.08 -2.82
N ARG A 101 5.79 -13.11 -1.51
CA ARG A 101 5.99 -11.88 -0.75
C ARG A 101 7.30 -11.21 -1.21
N ASN A 102 7.27 -9.88 -1.33
CA ASN A 102 8.49 -9.10 -1.58
C ASN A 102 9.45 -9.18 -0.40
#